data_AF-A0A259N2G8-F1
#
_entry.id   AF-A0A259N2G8-F1
#
_cell.length_a   1.000
_cell.length_b   1.000
_cell.length_c   1.000
_cell.angle_alpha   90.00
_cell.angle_beta   90.00
_cell.angle_gamma   90.00
#
_symmetry.space_group_name_H-M   'P 1'
#
loop_
_entity.id
_entity.type
_entity.pdbx_description
1 polymer ?
#
loop_
_entity_poly.entity_id
_entity_poly.type
_entity_poly.pdbx_seq_one_letter_code
_entity_poly.pdbx_strand_id
1 'polypeptide(L)'
;MSVYSSLLVRPFAVGFSASTLLLLAACSGSSPEPEVQASPAPASPLVRERLAAPAVAEMQAEASQKRMATLAYAPAPIADALPPGYRDEWREQYQAYADNPVFTVAETPVSTFSIDVDTGSYANVRRFLNGGQLPPKDAVRLEELVNYFPYAYPLPQGAAPFGVSTELAVTPWNPQTRLLRIAIKASDRSVDELPPANLVFLVDVSGSMHRREGLPMVQGTLKLLVEQLRPQDRVSLVTYAGDSQVVLDSTPGIDKAKIRAAIDQLSAGGSTAGESGIQLAYQQASKHLIEGGINRILLATDGDFNVGISDFDSLKQLAADKRKTGVSLTTLG
;
A
#
# COMPACT_ATOMS: atom_id res chain seq x y z
N MET A 1 -28.02 -48.61 -57.09
CA MET A 1 -26.74 -48.18 -57.69
C MET A 1 -25.94 -47.56 -56.55
N SER A 2 -25.13 -48.34 -55.82
CA SER A 2 -23.69 -48.59 -56.09
C SER A 2 -22.89 -47.29 -56.12
N VAL A 3 -21.80 -47.08 -55.36
CA VAL A 3 -20.87 -48.04 -54.73
C VAL A 3 -19.82 -47.25 -53.90
N TYR A 4 -19.54 -47.73 -52.67
CA TYR A 4 -18.22 -47.85 -51.99
C TYR A 4 -17.51 -46.59 -51.41
N SER A 5 -16.77 -46.65 -50.30
CA SER A 5 -16.46 -47.72 -49.35
C SER A 5 -15.88 -47.12 -48.06
N SER A 6 -16.23 -47.73 -46.93
CA SER A 6 -15.52 -47.73 -45.66
C SER A 6 -14.21 -48.55 -45.74
N LEU A 7 -13.29 -48.34 -44.78
CA LEU A 7 -12.44 -49.32 -44.04
C LEU A 7 -11.31 -48.52 -43.32
N LEU A 8 -11.28 -48.36 -41.99
CA LEU A 8 -10.86 -49.27 -40.90
C LEU A 8 -9.37 -49.71 -40.90
N VAL A 9 -8.76 -49.62 -39.70
CA VAL A 9 -7.68 -50.45 -39.10
C VAL A 9 -6.37 -49.70 -38.69
N ARG A 10 -6.14 -49.63 -37.37
CA ARG A 10 -4.88 -49.38 -36.60
C ARG A 10 -3.99 -50.65 -36.60
N PRO A 11 -2.89 -50.79 -35.82
CA PRO A 11 -1.71 -49.95 -35.51
C PRO A 11 -0.39 -50.69 -35.89
N PHE A 12 0.77 -50.05 -35.75
CA PHE A 12 2.03 -50.79 -35.54
C PHE A 12 2.96 -50.03 -34.58
N ALA A 13 3.28 -50.69 -33.48
CA ALA A 13 4.40 -50.39 -32.61
C ALA A 13 5.66 -51.05 -33.16
N VAL A 14 6.77 -50.32 -33.22
CA VAL A 14 8.13 -50.88 -33.23
C VAL A 14 9.02 -49.91 -32.46
N GLY A 15 9.62 -50.39 -31.37
CA GLY A 15 10.72 -49.72 -30.68
C GLY A 15 12.08 -50.15 -31.22
N PHE A 16 13.12 -49.37 -30.91
CA PHE A 16 14.51 -49.77 -30.64
C PHE A 16 15.27 -48.47 -30.29
N SER A 17 15.66 -48.23 -29.03
CA SER A 17 16.92 -48.65 -28.38
C SER A 17 18.02 -47.58 -28.44
N ALA A 18 18.36 -47.10 -27.24
CA ALA A 18 19.71 -46.81 -26.71
C ALA A 18 20.66 -45.89 -27.49
N SER A 19 21.13 -44.82 -26.83
CA SER A 19 22.57 -44.58 -26.61
C SER A 19 22.77 -43.53 -25.52
N THR A 20 23.19 -44.03 -24.38
CA THR A 20 23.72 -43.33 -23.20
C THR A 20 25.15 -42.85 -23.49
N LEU A 21 25.50 -41.62 -23.15
CA LEU A 21 26.91 -41.23 -22.97
C LEU A 21 27.03 -40.20 -21.84
N LEU A 22 27.36 -40.71 -20.66
CA LEU A 22 27.96 -39.97 -19.55
C LEU A 22 29.43 -39.70 -19.89
N LEU A 23 29.89 -38.46 -19.68
CA LEU A 23 31.30 -38.14 -19.48
C LEU A 23 31.45 -37.36 -18.19
N LEU A 24 31.83 -38.11 -17.14
CA LEU A 24 32.47 -37.61 -15.92
C LEU A 24 33.97 -37.49 -16.22
N ALA A 25 34.55 -36.32 -15.98
CA ALA A 25 35.99 -36.15 -15.85
C ALA A 25 36.27 -35.59 -14.45
N ALA A 26 37.11 -36.30 -13.72
CA ALA A 26 37.49 -36.05 -12.34
C ALA A 26 38.96 -35.59 -12.26
N CYS A 27 39.21 -34.71 -11.28
CA CYS A 27 40.39 -34.58 -10.43
C CYS A 27 41.77 -34.18 -10.99
N SER A 28 42.25 -33.05 -10.45
CA SER A 28 43.59 -32.85 -9.86
C SER A 28 43.60 -31.44 -9.23
N GLY A 29 43.88 -31.17 -7.94
CA GLY A 29 44.62 -31.88 -6.91
C GLY A 29 45.84 -31.05 -6.52
N SER A 30 45.79 -30.29 -5.41
CA SER A 30 46.93 -29.98 -4.53
C SER A 30 46.55 -29.00 -3.41
N SER A 31 46.53 -29.52 -2.18
CA SER A 31 46.88 -28.79 -0.95
C SER A 31 48.12 -29.47 -0.37
N PRO A 32 48.98 -28.71 0.33
CA PRO A 32 49.25 -29.03 1.73
C PRO A 32 49.23 -27.80 2.65
N GLU A 33 48.71 -28.02 3.86
CA GLU A 33 48.79 -27.21 5.10
C GLU A 33 50.14 -27.48 5.84
N PRO A 34 50.44 -26.93 7.05
CA PRO A 34 50.01 -25.71 7.78
C PRO A 34 51.20 -24.95 8.47
N GLU A 35 50.89 -24.13 9.49
CA GLU A 35 51.73 -23.33 10.44
C GLU A 35 51.95 -21.85 10.03
N VAL A 36 51.58 -20.84 10.83
CA VAL A 36 51.97 -20.61 12.23
C VAL A 36 50.85 -19.93 13.05
N GLN A 37 50.65 -20.43 14.27
CA GLN A 37 49.87 -19.85 15.36
C GLN A 37 50.55 -18.59 15.93
N ALA A 38 49.78 -17.52 16.22
CA ALA A 38 50.11 -16.59 17.31
C ALA A 38 48.91 -15.73 17.75
N SER A 39 48.31 -16.11 18.86
CA SER A 39 47.82 -15.18 19.89
C SER A 39 47.83 -15.96 21.21
N PRO A 40 48.28 -15.38 22.34
CA PRO A 40 47.34 -14.56 23.11
C PRO A 40 47.94 -13.47 24.05
N ALA A 41 47.01 -12.63 24.55
CA ALA A 41 46.97 -12.02 25.90
C ALA A 41 47.64 -10.62 26.15
N PRO A 42 47.41 -9.94 27.29
CA PRO A 42 46.40 -8.87 27.43
C PRO A 42 46.93 -7.57 28.11
N ALA A 43 45.97 -6.68 28.43
CA ALA A 43 46.07 -5.31 28.92
C ALA A 43 46.93 -4.99 30.18
N SER A 44 47.28 -3.71 30.33
CA SER A 44 47.60 -3.07 31.62
C SER A 44 47.53 -1.52 31.56
N PRO A 45 47.47 -0.81 32.71
CA PRO A 45 46.41 0.15 32.99
C PRO A 45 46.91 1.59 33.25
N LEU A 46 46.02 2.59 33.19
CA LEU A 46 46.31 3.94 33.67
C LEU A 46 45.59 4.24 34.98
N VAL A 47 46.41 4.13 36.02
CA VAL A 47 46.49 4.84 37.31
C VAL A 47 45.35 5.79 37.67
N ARG A 48 44.78 5.50 38.83
CA ARG A 48 43.83 6.30 39.60
C ARG A 48 44.61 7.14 40.61
N GLU A 49 44.53 8.46 40.54
CA GLU A 49 45.05 9.35 41.57
C GLU A 49 43.89 10.03 42.32
N ARG A 50 43.84 9.79 43.63
CA ARG A 50 42.95 10.43 44.59
C ARG A 50 43.62 11.72 45.07
N LEU A 51 42.89 12.83 45.12
CA LEU A 51 43.25 13.95 45.97
C LEU A 51 42.07 14.35 46.86
N ALA A 52 42.42 14.54 48.13
CA ALA A 52 41.57 14.78 49.28
C ALA A 52 40.98 16.20 49.32
N ALA A 53 39.88 16.33 50.07
CA ALA A 53 39.23 17.61 50.38
C ALA A 53 40.06 18.46 51.37
N PRO A 54 39.79 19.77 51.40
CA PRO A 54 39.62 20.46 52.68
C PRO A 54 38.31 21.26 52.76
N ALA A 55 37.96 21.60 53.99
CA ALA A 55 36.70 22.18 54.44
C ALA A 55 36.82 23.71 54.69
N VAL A 56 35.75 24.43 54.35
CA VAL A 56 35.15 25.69 54.86
C VAL A 56 36.04 26.89 55.27
N ALA A 57 35.81 28.04 54.61
CA ALA A 57 35.87 29.39 55.19
C ALA A 57 34.94 30.37 54.43
N GLU A 58 34.24 31.24 55.15
CA GLU A 58 33.19 32.17 54.70
C GLU A 58 33.69 33.49 54.04
N MET A 59 32.74 34.13 53.33
CA MET A 59 32.50 35.58 53.20
C MET A 59 33.31 36.41 52.17
N GLN A 60 32.65 36.87 51.09
CA GLN A 60 32.18 38.26 50.89
C GLN A 60 31.75 38.55 49.44
N ALA A 61 30.74 39.41 49.31
CA ALA A 61 30.14 39.91 48.08
C ALA A 61 31.05 40.86 47.31
N GLU A 62 30.96 40.88 45.96
CA GLU A 62 30.60 42.07 45.18
C GLU A 62 30.63 41.81 43.65
N ALA A 63 29.86 42.63 42.95
CA ALA A 63 29.48 42.53 41.56
C ALA A 63 30.63 42.71 40.55
N SER A 64 30.55 42.03 39.41
CA SER A 64 30.97 42.62 38.12
C SER A 64 30.49 41.78 36.94
N GLN A 65 29.69 42.42 36.10
CA GLN A 65 29.20 41.94 34.83
C GLN A 65 30.27 42.02 33.72
N LYS A 66 30.18 41.05 32.78
CA LYS A 66 30.72 41.00 31.40
C LYS A 66 32.19 40.53 31.22
N ARG A 67 32.38 39.31 30.68
CA ARG A 67 32.51 39.04 29.23
C ARG A 67 32.80 37.55 28.92
N MET A 68 32.08 37.05 27.91
CA MET A 68 32.40 35.97 26.94
C MET A 68 32.60 34.52 27.41
N ALA A 69 31.71 33.62 26.97
CA ALA A 69 31.99 32.75 25.82
C ALA A 69 30.72 32.01 25.38
N THR A 70 30.36 32.19 24.12
CA THR A 70 29.27 31.53 23.41
C THR A 70 29.60 30.05 23.23
N LEU A 71 28.97 29.17 24.00
CA LEU A 71 28.81 27.77 23.62
C LEU A 71 27.46 27.65 22.90
N ALA A 72 27.53 27.63 21.57
CA ALA A 72 26.41 27.30 20.71
C ALA A 72 25.97 25.86 21.05
N TYR A 73 24.93 25.73 21.86
CA TYR A 73 24.18 24.50 21.96
C TYR A 73 23.47 24.33 20.62
N ALA A 74 23.90 23.35 19.82
CA ALA A 74 23.13 22.95 18.65
C ALA A 74 21.74 22.55 19.17
N PRO A 75 20.64 23.15 18.67
CA PRO A 75 19.32 22.68 19.06
C PRO A 75 19.22 21.23 18.57
N ALA A 76 18.94 20.31 19.49
CA ALA A 76 18.46 18.99 19.13
C ALA A 76 17.28 19.16 18.14
N PRO A 77 17.12 18.27 17.14
CA PRO A 77 15.96 18.33 16.27
C PRO A 77 14.73 18.33 17.16
N ILE A 78 13.96 19.40 17.08
CA ILE A 78 12.69 19.54 17.77
C ILE A 78 11.83 18.41 17.20
N ALA A 79 11.69 17.32 17.94
CA ALA A 79 10.61 16.38 17.70
C ALA A 79 9.34 17.23 17.71
N ASP A 80 8.59 17.23 16.60
CA ASP A 80 7.36 18.03 16.42
C ASP A 80 6.59 18.10 17.73
N ALA A 81 6.68 19.24 18.41
CA ALA A 81 5.97 19.45 19.66
C ALA A 81 4.50 19.60 19.27
N LEU A 82 3.77 18.49 19.38
CA LEU A 82 2.33 18.46 19.11
C LEU A 82 1.65 19.57 19.91
N PRO A 83 0.72 20.33 19.31
CA PRO A 83 -0.02 21.36 20.01
C PRO A 83 -0.69 20.78 21.27
N PRO A 84 -0.73 21.51 22.40
CA PRO A 84 -1.42 21.06 23.59
C PRO A 84 -2.90 20.83 23.26
N GLY A 85 -3.31 19.55 23.26
CA GLY A 85 -4.67 19.11 22.90
C GLY A 85 -4.76 18.11 21.74
N TYR A 86 -3.66 17.84 21.02
CA TYR A 86 -3.63 16.77 20.03
C TYR A 86 -3.76 15.40 20.72
N ARG A 87 -4.93 14.79 20.61
CA ARG A 87 -5.17 13.40 21.01
C ARG A 87 -5.29 12.57 19.74
N ASP A 88 -4.31 11.71 19.50
CA ASP A 88 -4.50 10.57 18.59
C ASP A 88 -5.50 9.63 19.25
N GLU A 89 -6.79 9.89 19.07
CA GLU A 89 -7.81 8.91 19.38
C GLU A 89 -7.80 7.84 18.30
N TRP A 90 -7.56 6.60 18.72
CA TRP A 90 -7.57 5.44 17.84
C TRP A 90 -8.99 5.17 17.33
N ARG A 91 -9.24 5.47 16.05
CA ARG A 91 -10.57 5.33 15.42
C ARG A 91 -10.57 4.41 14.21
N GLU A 92 -9.45 3.78 13.90
CA GLU A 92 -9.33 2.85 12.78
C GLU A 92 -10.17 1.60 13.04
N GLN A 93 -11.03 1.25 12.08
CA GLN A 93 -11.88 0.07 12.12
C GLN A 93 -11.33 -0.99 11.16
N TYR A 94 -11.28 -2.23 11.63
CA TYR A 94 -10.82 -3.36 10.84
C TYR A 94 -11.94 -4.38 10.71
N GLN A 95 -12.17 -4.86 9.50
CA GLN A 95 -13.12 -5.94 9.28
C GLN A 95 -12.59 -7.21 9.94
N ALA A 96 -13.41 -7.85 10.77
CA ALA A 96 -13.07 -9.16 11.32
C ALA A 96 -13.05 -10.21 10.21
N TYR A 97 -11.95 -10.95 10.07
CA TYR A 97 -11.82 -12.02 9.09
C TYR A 97 -11.96 -13.39 9.78
N ALA A 98 -12.77 -14.25 9.18
CA ALA A 98 -12.81 -15.66 9.56
C ALA A 98 -11.60 -16.39 8.95
N ASP A 99 -11.05 -17.34 9.69
CA ASP A 99 -10.00 -18.21 9.15
C ASP A 99 -10.54 -19.00 7.94
N ASN A 100 -9.76 -19.05 6.86
CA ASN A 100 -10.13 -19.82 5.67
C ASN A 100 -10.21 -21.31 6.01
N PRO A 101 -11.40 -21.94 5.94
CA PRO A 101 -11.56 -23.33 6.32
C PRO A 101 -10.95 -24.27 5.26
N VAL A 102 -10.71 -25.52 5.66
CA VAL A 102 -10.30 -26.57 4.73
C VAL A 102 -11.55 -27.14 4.05
N PHE A 103 -11.54 -27.17 2.72
CA PHE A 103 -12.64 -27.72 1.91
C PHE A 103 -12.28 -29.09 1.33
N THR A 104 -13.26 -29.98 1.28
CA THR A 104 -13.16 -31.24 0.55
C THR A 104 -13.41 -31.01 -0.93
N VAL A 105 -12.42 -31.32 -1.78
CA VAL A 105 -12.51 -31.12 -3.23
C VAL A 105 -13.67 -31.89 -3.87
N ALA A 106 -14.05 -33.04 -3.31
CA ALA A 106 -15.19 -33.82 -3.81
C ALA A 106 -16.54 -33.09 -3.66
N GLU A 107 -16.66 -32.20 -2.67
CA GLU A 107 -17.87 -31.42 -2.41
C GLU A 107 -17.78 -30.02 -3.02
N THR A 108 -16.62 -29.37 -2.92
CA THR A 108 -16.36 -28.02 -3.44
C THR A 108 -15.16 -28.04 -4.39
N PRO A 109 -15.34 -28.44 -5.66
CA PRO A 109 -14.23 -28.61 -6.60
C PRO A 109 -13.73 -27.31 -7.24
N VAL A 110 -14.36 -26.16 -6.92
CA VAL A 110 -14.07 -24.87 -7.54
C VAL A 110 -13.50 -23.91 -6.49
N SER A 111 -12.34 -23.34 -6.79
CA SER A 111 -11.77 -22.23 -6.02
C SER A 111 -11.90 -20.95 -6.83
N THR A 112 -12.36 -19.88 -6.18
CA THR A 112 -12.44 -18.53 -6.74
C THR A 112 -11.56 -17.61 -5.92
N PHE A 113 -10.94 -16.64 -6.58
CA PHE A 113 -10.17 -15.57 -5.93
C PHE A 113 -10.39 -14.28 -6.70
N SER A 114 -10.29 -13.15 -6.00
CA SER A 114 -10.37 -11.83 -6.63
C SER A 114 -9.07 -11.56 -7.40
N ILE A 115 -9.18 -10.84 -8.52
CA ILE A 115 -8.03 -10.26 -9.21
C ILE A 115 -7.64 -8.89 -8.63
N ASP A 116 -8.46 -8.35 -7.73
CA ASP A 116 -8.18 -7.08 -7.07
C ASP A 116 -6.98 -7.22 -6.12
N VAL A 117 -6.13 -6.20 -6.11
CA VAL A 117 -4.89 -6.20 -5.33
C VAL A 117 -4.89 -4.98 -4.41
N ASP A 118 -5.11 -5.26 -3.13
CA ASP A 118 -4.90 -4.30 -2.06
C ASP A 118 -3.47 -4.43 -1.49
N THR A 119 -2.89 -3.32 -1.06
CA THR A 119 -1.54 -3.27 -0.47
C THR A 119 -1.47 -2.42 0.81
N GLY A 120 -2.62 -1.94 1.29
CA GLY A 120 -2.73 -1.03 2.42
C GLY A 120 -2.33 -1.66 3.75
N SER A 121 -2.70 -2.93 3.96
CA SER A 121 -2.42 -3.68 5.18
C SER A 121 -0.93 -3.77 5.48
N TYR A 122 -0.07 -4.07 4.49
CA TYR A 122 1.37 -4.10 4.72
C TYR A 122 1.91 -2.72 5.12
N ALA A 123 1.49 -1.65 4.43
CA ALA A 123 1.92 -0.29 4.76
C ALA A 123 1.51 0.09 6.19
N ASN A 124 0.31 -0.31 6.60
CA ASN A 124 -0.20 -0.09 7.93
C ASN A 124 0.53 -0.91 9.00
N VAL A 125 0.76 -2.20 8.76
CA VAL A 125 1.60 -3.07 9.62
C VAL A 125 2.98 -2.47 9.81
N ARG A 126 3.62 -2.01 8.73
CA ARG A 126 4.93 -1.34 8.79
C ARG A 126 4.88 -0.09 9.65
N ARG A 127 3.82 0.72 9.56
CA ARG A 127 3.63 1.91 10.41
C ARG A 127 3.60 1.55 11.89
N PHE A 128 2.80 0.56 12.29
CA PHE A 128 2.76 0.10 13.69
C PHE A 128 4.11 -0.36 14.20
N LEU A 129 4.78 -1.23 13.43
CA LEU A 129 6.07 -1.78 13.82
C LEU A 129 7.15 -0.70 13.93
N ASN A 130 7.17 0.27 13.02
CA ASN A 130 8.08 1.42 13.11
C ASN A 130 7.76 2.33 14.31
N GLY A 131 6.51 2.34 14.77
CA GLY A 131 6.09 3.00 16.01
C GLY A 131 6.34 2.18 17.28
N GLY A 132 6.95 1.00 17.19
CA GLY A 132 7.19 0.11 18.32
C GLY A 132 5.91 -0.52 18.89
N GLN A 133 4.83 -0.54 18.11
CA GLN A 133 3.54 -1.10 18.50
C GLN A 133 3.24 -2.35 17.67
N LEU A 134 2.54 -3.31 18.27
CA LEU A 134 2.02 -4.46 17.53
C LEU A 134 0.74 -4.05 16.78
N PRO A 135 0.60 -4.42 15.49
CA PRO A 135 -0.65 -4.17 14.78
C PRO A 135 -1.79 -5.01 15.40
N PRO A 136 -3.04 -4.50 15.40
CA PRO A 136 -4.21 -5.31 15.68
C PRO A 136 -4.27 -6.53 14.76
N LYS A 137 -4.82 -7.66 15.25
CA LYS A 137 -4.92 -8.91 14.48
C LYS A 137 -5.58 -8.67 13.11
N ASP A 138 -6.71 -7.97 13.12
CA ASP A 138 -7.53 -7.75 11.92
C ASP A 138 -6.93 -6.68 10.97
N ALA A 139 -5.86 -6.00 11.38
CA ALA A 139 -5.10 -5.11 10.50
C ALA A 139 -4.14 -5.87 9.56
N VAL A 140 -3.88 -7.16 9.83
CA VAL A 140 -2.94 -8.01 9.10
C VAL A 140 -3.70 -8.87 8.07
N ARG A 141 -3.73 -8.43 6.82
CA ARG A 141 -4.31 -9.15 5.68
C ARG A 141 -3.23 -9.88 4.92
N LEU A 142 -3.16 -11.20 5.07
CA LEU A 142 -2.06 -12.03 4.54
C LEU A 142 -1.89 -11.85 3.03
N GLU A 143 -2.99 -11.79 2.29
CA GLU A 143 -3.00 -11.59 0.84
C GLU A 143 -2.35 -10.26 0.43
N GLU A 144 -2.59 -9.18 1.16
CA GLU A 144 -1.99 -7.88 0.90
C GLU A 144 -0.51 -7.82 1.28
N LEU A 145 -0.12 -8.54 2.35
CA LEU A 145 1.28 -8.66 2.75
C LEU A 145 2.10 -9.37 1.67
N VAL A 146 1.54 -10.41 1.06
CA VAL A 146 2.18 -11.11 -0.06
C VAL A 146 2.18 -10.23 -1.31
N ASN A 147 1.07 -9.57 -1.61
CA ASN A 147 0.93 -8.78 -2.84
C ASN A 147 1.61 -7.39 -2.81
N TYR A 148 2.06 -6.91 -1.64
CA TYR A 148 2.71 -5.60 -1.50
C TYR A 148 3.97 -5.46 -2.36
N PHE A 149 4.71 -6.55 -2.55
CA PHE A 149 6.01 -6.50 -3.23
C PHE A 149 5.88 -6.67 -4.74
N PRO A 150 6.67 -5.92 -5.52
CA PRO A 150 6.76 -6.15 -6.96
C PRO A 150 7.50 -7.47 -7.24
N TYR A 151 6.85 -8.37 -7.97
CA TYR A 151 7.45 -9.62 -8.44
C TYR A 151 7.67 -9.56 -9.95
N ALA A 152 8.80 -10.12 -10.39
CA ALA A 152 9.15 -10.22 -11.81
C ALA A 152 8.45 -11.41 -12.50
N TYR A 153 7.12 -11.35 -12.57
CA TYR A 153 6.34 -12.34 -13.33
C TYR A 153 6.47 -12.10 -14.84
N PRO A 154 6.43 -13.17 -15.66
CA PRO A 154 6.43 -13.02 -17.10
C PRO A 154 5.18 -12.25 -17.56
N LEU A 155 5.37 -11.30 -18.46
CA LEU A 155 4.28 -10.61 -19.14
C LEU A 155 3.52 -11.58 -20.07
N PRO A 156 2.23 -11.33 -20.34
CA PRO A 156 1.49 -12.09 -21.35
C PRO A 156 2.16 -12.05 -22.71
N GLN A 157 2.01 -13.14 -23.47
CA GLN A 157 2.46 -13.24 -24.86
C GLN A 157 1.25 -13.11 -25.81
N GLY A 158 1.47 -12.48 -26.97
CA GLY A 158 0.45 -12.35 -28.01
C GLY A 158 -0.72 -11.46 -27.60
N ALA A 159 -1.95 -11.92 -27.87
CA ALA A 159 -3.17 -11.16 -27.63
C ALA A 159 -3.80 -11.41 -26.24
N ALA A 160 -3.17 -12.22 -25.38
CA ALA A 160 -3.70 -12.50 -24.06
C ALA A 160 -3.65 -11.24 -23.17
N PRO A 161 -4.73 -10.91 -22.43
CA PRO A 161 -4.76 -9.70 -21.60
C PRO A 161 -3.89 -9.83 -20.33
N PHE A 162 -3.58 -11.05 -19.90
CA PHE A 162 -2.74 -11.33 -18.73
C PHE A 162 -2.00 -12.67 -18.87
N GLY A 163 -0.82 -12.74 -18.27
CA GLY A 163 -0.04 -13.96 -18.10
C GLY A 163 -0.38 -14.63 -16.77
N VAL A 164 -0.32 -15.95 -16.75
CA VAL A 164 -0.51 -16.76 -15.53
C VAL A 164 0.75 -17.57 -15.27
N SER A 165 1.24 -17.53 -14.03
CA SER A 165 2.37 -18.34 -13.56
C SER A 165 1.97 -19.09 -12.31
N THR A 166 2.44 -20.32 -12.17
CA THR A 166 2.16 -21.14 -10.99
C THR A 166 3.45 -21.64 -10.36
N GLU A 167 3.44 -21.71 -9.03
CA GLU A 167 4.55 -22.23 -8.25
C GLU A 167 4.00 -23.14 -7.15
N LEU A 168 4.66 -24.28 -6.95
CA LEU A 168 4.27 -25.25 -5.95
C LEU A 168 5.43 -25.48 -4.97
N ALA A 169 5.14 -25.37 -3.67
CA ALA A 169 6.10 -25.65 -2.60
C ALA A 169 5.50 -26.65 -1.60
N VAL A 170 6.35 -27.39 -0.88
CA VAL A 170 5.93 -28.12 0.30
C VAL A 170 5.59 -27.12 1.41
N THR A 171 4.50 -27.31 2.15
CA THR A 171 4.23 -26.38 3.26
C THR A 171 5.34 -26.51 4.33
N PRO A 172 5.86 -25.40 4.87
CA PRO A 172 6.90 -25.44 5.89
C PRO A 172 6.50 -26.18 7.18
N TRP A 173 5.20 -26.24 7.50
CA TRP A 173 4.67 -26.79 8.74
C TRP A 173 4.03 -28.18 8.59
N ASN A 174 3.81 -28.67 7.37
CA ASN A 174 3.27 -30.01 7.14
C ASN A 174 3.81 -30.61 5.81
N PRO A 175 4.70 -31.63 5.86
CA PRO A 175 5.31 -32.20 4.67
C PRO A 175 4.31 -32.93 3.74
N GLN A 176 3.12 -33.28 4.26
CA GLN A 176 2.08 -33.97 3.50
C GLN A 176 1.20 -33.03 2.67
N THR A 177 1.35 -31.71 2.83
CA THR A 177 0.57 -30.70 2.10
C THR A 177 1.46 -29.85 1.19
N ARG A 178 0.84 -29.09 0.28
CA ARG A 178 1.53 -28.22 -0.68
C ARG A 178 0.91 -26.81 -0.67
N LEU A 179 1.72 -25.79 -0.89
CA LEU A 179 1.28 -24.42 -1.21
C LEU A 179 1.33 -24.24 -2.71
N LEU A 180 0.21 -23.87 -3.32
CA LEU A 180 0.13 -23.43 -4.70
C LEU A 180 0.00 -21.91 -4.73
N ARG A 181 0.94 -21.24 -5.39
CA ARG A 181 0.87 -19.82 -5.69
C ARG A 181 0.47 -19.64 -7.14
N ILE A 182 -0.55 -18.81 -7.37
CA ILE A 182 -1.01 -18.42 -8.71
C ILE A 182 -0.73 -16.94 -8.86
N ALA A 183 0.10 -16.58 -9.82
CA ALA A 183 0.44 -15.20 -10.14
C ALA A 183 -0.23 -14.81 -11.46
N ILE A 184 -0.88 -13.64 -11.47
CA ILE A 184 -1.50 -13.06 -12.66
C ILE A 184 -0.86 -11.69 -12.89
N LYS A 185 -0.39 -11.45 -14.11
CA LYS A 185 0.23 -10.18 -14.50
C LYS A 185 -0.37 -9.71 -15.82
N ALA A 186 -0.97 -8.52 -15.83
CA ALA A 186 -1.43 -7.89 -17.06
C ALA A 186 -0.26 -7.28 -17.85
N SER A 187 -0.48 -7.02 -19.15
CA SER A 187 0.47 -6.24 -19.96
C SER A 187 0.70 -4.87 -19.34
N ASP A 188 1.96 -4.43 -19.28
CA ASP A 188 2.27 -3.06 -18.88
C ASP A 188 1.88 -2.13 -20.05
N ARG A 189 0.81 -1.35 -19.85
CA ARG A 189 0.45 -0.25 -20.75
C ARG A 189 1.05 1.04 -20.22
N SER A 190 1.59 1.86 -21.11
CA SER A 190 2.09 3.18 -20.71
C SER A 190 0.92 4.04 -20.21
N VAL A 191 1.19 4.93 -19.23
CA VAL A 191 0.18 5.87 -18.72
C VAL A 191 -0.34 6.77 -19.85
N ASP A 192 0.49 7.04 -20.86
CA ASP A 192 0.13 7.83 -22.04
C ASP A 192 -0.91 7.14 -22.93
N GLU A 193 -1.00 5.81 -22.91
CA GLU A 193 -2.00 5.03 -23.67
C GLU A 193 -3.36 4.94 -22.96
N LEU A 194 -3.47 5.40 -21.71
CA LEU A 194 -4.74 5.35 -20.98
C LEU A 194 -5.76 6.30 -21.62
N PRO A 195 -7.05 5.94 -21.67
CA PRO A 195 -8.11 6.89 -22.04
C PRO A 195 -8.09 8.12 -21.13
N PRO A 196 -8.62 9.28 -21.57
CA PRO A 196 -8.73 10.47 -20.72
C PRO A 196 -9.52 10.16 -19.44
N ALA A 197 -9.10 10.73 -18.32
CA ALA A 197 -9.72 10.50 -17.02
C ALA A 197 -10.54 11.72 -16.54
N ASN A 198 -11.73 11.46 -16.00
CA ASN A 198 -12.52 12.38 -15.19
C ASN A 198 -12.50 11.87 -13.75
N LEU A 199 -11.72 12.53 -12.90
CA LEU A 199 -11.51 12.16 -11.51
C LEU A 199 -12.26 13.13 -10.60
N VAL A 200 -13.09 12.60 -9.72
CA VAL A 200 -13.74 13.39 -8.66
C VAL A 200 -13.08 13.03 -7.34
N PHE A 201 -12.36 13.97 -6.74
CA PHE A 201 -11.84 13.83 -5.39
C PHE A 201 -12.99 14.13 -4.42
N LEU A 202 -13.46 13.11 -3.72
CA LEU A 202 -14.44 13.26 -2.64
C LEU A 202 -13.70 13.15 -1.31
N VAL A 203 -13.54 14.27 -0.61
CA VAL A 203 -12.68 14.34 0.57
C VAL A 203 -13.50 14.60 1.83
N ASP A 204 -13.35 13.74 2.82
CA ASP A 204 -13.82 13.96 4.17
C ASP A 204 -13.02 15.10 4.82
N VAL A 205 -13.73 16.14 5.25
CA VAL A 205 -13.12 17.27 5.98
C VAL A 205 -13.71 17.39 7.38
N SER A 206 -14.27 16.32 7.94
CA SER A 206 -14.79 16.32 9.32
C SER A 206 -13.69 16.56 10.35
N GLY A 207 -14.08 16.91 11.58
CA GLY A 207 -13.12 17.18 12.66
C GLY A 207 -12.16 16.03 12.97
N SER A 208 -12.55 14.77 12.76
CA SER A 208 -11.66 13.61 12.98
C SER A 208 -10.50 13.55 11.99
N MET A 209 -10.67 14.13 10.80
CA MET A 209 -9.63 14.24 9.78
C MET A 209 -8.53 15.25 10.12
N HIS A 210 -8.62 15.99 11.24
CA HIS A 210 -7.61 16.99 11.63
C HIS A 210 -6.24 16.40 12.01
N ARG A 211 -6.20 15.10 12.32
CA ARG A 211 -4.96 14.38 12.69
C ARG A 211 -3.97 14.29 11.53
N ARG A 212 -2.68 14.09 11.83
CA ARG A 212 -1.59 14.03 10.84
C ARG A 212 -1.83 12.95 9.78
N GLU A 213 -2.36 11.81 10.20
CA GLU A 213 -2.70 10.66 9.35
C GLU A 213 -4.03 10.84 8.59
N GLY A 214 -4.75 11.94 8.80
CA GLY A 214 -6.02 12.27 8.14
C GLY A 214 -5.83 13.23 6.96
N LEU A 215 -6.50 14.38 7.00
CA LEU A 215 -6.54 15.37 5.92
C LEU A 215 -5.15 15.84 5.46
N PRO A 216 -4.15 16.11 6.33
CA PRO A 216 -2.80 16.48 5.89
C PRO A 216 -2.16 15.41 4.99
N MET A 217 -2.33 14.13 5.31
CA MET A 217 -1.85 13.01 4.49
C MET A 217 -2.62 12.92 3.17
N VAL A 218 -3.95 13.07 3.21
CA VAL A 218 -4.79 13.11 2.01
C VAL A 218 -4.37 14.24 1.08
N GLN A 219 -4.15 15.44 1.58
CA GLN A 219 -3.66 16.58 0.79
C GLN A 219 -2.31 16.27 0.14
N GLY A 220 -1.38 15.63 0.87
CA GLY A 220 -0.10 15.19 0.31
C GLY A 220 -0.26 14.19 -0.83
N THR A 221 -1.07 13.15 -0.63
CA THR A 221 -1.35 12.10 -1.62
C THR A 221 -2.04 12.66 -2.86
N LEU A 222 -3.05 13.51 -2.71
CA LEU A 222 -3.75 14.12 -3.84
C LEU A 222 -2.82 15.03 -4.65
N LYS A 223 -1.91 15.78 -4.01
CA LYS A 223 -0.91 16.58 -4.73
C LYS A 223 0.04 15.72 -5.55
N LEU A 224 0.48 14.57 -5.02
CA LEU A 224 1.30 13.63 -5.79
C LEU A 224 0.54 13.08 -7.01
N LEU A 225 -0.75 12.78 -6.85
CA LEU A 225 -1.61 12.37 -7.98
C LEU A 225 -1.75 13.50 -9.01
N VAL A 226 -1.90 14.75 -8.57
CA VAL A 226 -1.99 15.92 -9.47
C VAL A 226 -0.76 16.06 -10.35
N GLU A 227 0.42 15.71 -9.85
CA GLU A 227 1.65 15.74 -10.65
C GLU A 227 1.65 14.71 -11.78
N GLN A 228 0.87 13.63 -11.67
CA GLN A 228 0.74 12.60 -12.70
C GLN A 228 -0.40 12.86 -13.70
N LEU A 229 -1.22 13.90 -13.49
CA LEU A 229 -2.30 14.24 -14.42
C LEU A 229 -1.77 14.67 -15.77
N ARG A 230 -2.43 14.20 -16.83
CA ARG A 230 -2.16 14.60 -18.21
C ARG A 230 -3.06 15.78 -18.61
N PRO A 231 -2.71 16.55 -19.66
CA PRO A 231 -3.50 17.71 -20.08
C PRO A 231 -4.98 17.41 -20.39
N GLN A 232 -5.26 16.22 -20.89
CA GLN A 232 -6.61 15.75 -21.23
C GLN A 232 -7.42 15.24 -20.04
N ASP A 233 -6.77 14.96 -18.90
CA ASP A 233 -7.45 14.51 -17.70
C ASP A 233 -8.18 15.69 -17.04
N ARG A 234 -9.20 15.42 -16.23
CA ARG A 234 -10.00 16.42 -15.53
C ARG A 234 -10.17 16.03 -14.08
N VAL A 235 -10.15 17.05 -13.21
CA VAL A 235 -10.37 16.89 -11.77
C VAL A 235 -11.48 17.81 -11.29
N SER A 236 -12.40 17.26 -10.50
CA SER A 236 -13.28 18.03 -9.62
C SER A 236 -12.98 17.68 -8.17
N LEU A 237 -13.19 18.62 -7.25
CA LEU A 237 -13.00 18.43 -5.81
C LEU A 237 -14.31 18.71 -5.08
N VAL A 238 -14.80 17.71 -4.38
CA VAL A 238 -15.98 17.75 -3.53
C VAL A 238 -15.54 17.44 -2.11
N THR A 239 -15.99 18.23 -1.15
CA THR A 239 -15.78 17.93 0.27
C THR A 239 -17.09 17.57 0.93
N TYR A 240 -17.03 16.73 1.95
CA TYR A 240 -18.15 16.52 2.84
C TYR A 240 -17.69 16.57 4.30
N ALA A 241 -18.52 17.23 5.11
CA ALA A 241 -18.52 17.19 6.57
C ALA A 241 -19.97 17.47 6.96
N GLY A 242 -20.27 18.56 7.67
CA GLY A 242 -21.66 18.87 8.06
C GLY A 242 -22.54 19.21 6.85
N ASP A 243 -21.90 19.78 5.82
CA ASP A 243 -22.46 20.06 4.52
C ASP A 243 -21.53 19.52 3.43
N SER A 244 -22.09 19.32 2.23
CA SER A 244 -21.33 18.92 1.04
C SER A 244 -21.21 20.08 0.05
N GLN A 245 -20.01 20.30 -0.46
CA GLN A 245 -19.72 21.42 -1.36
C GLN A 245 -18.76 21.02 -2.47
N VAL A 246 -18.90 21.67 -3.63
CA VAL A 246 -17.95 21.59 -4.72
C VAL A 246 -16.91 22.69 -4.52
N VAL A 247 -15.70 22.32 -4.13
CA VAL A 247 -14.57 23.24 -3.91
C VAL A 247 -13.90 23.59 -5.24
N LEU A 248 -13.87 22.64 -6.17
CA LEU A 248 -13.32 22.82 -7.51
C LEU A 248 -14.25 22.17 -8.54
N ASP A 249 -14.82 22.97 -9.44
CA ASP A 249 -15.51 22.44 -10.64
C ASP A 249 -14.48 21.85 -11.63
N SER A 250 -14.96 21.04 -12.57
CA SER A 250 -14.13 20.23 -13.45
C SER A 250 -13.03 21.05 -14.14
N THR A 251 -11.79 20.80 -13.74
CA THR A 251 -10.60 21.55 -14.13
C THR A 251 -9.63 20.64 -14.89
N PRO A 252 -9.12 21.06 -16.07
CA PRO A 252 -8.14 20.28 -16.83
C PRO A 252 -6.85 19.99 -16.04
N GLY A 253 -6.24 18.83 -16.28
CA GLY A 253 -5.02 18.38 -15.59
C GLY A 253 -3.79 19.22 -15.91
N ILE A 254 -3.83 20.06 -16.94
CA ILE A 254 -2.80 21.06 -17.22
C ILE A 254 -2.78 22.19 -16.18
N ASP A 255 -3.92 22.50 -15.54
CA ASP A 255 -4.07 23.57 -14.56
C ASP A 255 -3.65 23.12 -13.14
N LYS A 256 -2.50 22.44 -13.03
CA LYS A 256 -2.02 21.83 -11.78
C LYS A 256 -1.99 22.79 -10.60
N ALA A 257 -1.57 24.04 -10.84
CA ALA A 257 -1.51 25.07 -9.80
C ALA A 257 -2.89 25.38 -9.20
N LYS A 258 -3.93 25.43 -10.04
CA LYS A 258 -5.30 25.67 -9.59
C LYS A 258 -5.83 24.49 -8.78
N ILE A 259 -5.58 23.26 -9.24
CA ILE A 259 -6.00 22.05 -8.53
C ILE A 259 -5.29 21.96 -7.16
N ARG A 260 -3.98 22.21 -7.12
CA ARG A 260 -3.19 22.23 -5.88
C ARG A 260 -3.68 23.28 -4.90
N ALA A 261 -3.96 24.50 -5.37
CA ALA A 261 -4.50 25.57 -4.52
C ALA A 261 -5.84 25.18 -3.89
N ALA A 262 -6.72 24.49 -4.63
CA ALA A 262 -7.98 23.99 -4.09
C ALA A 262 -7.77 22.92 -3.01
N ILE A 263 -6.78 22.02 -3.19
CA ILE A 263 -6.40 21.03 -2.19
C ILE A 263 -5.81 21.71 -0.94
N ASP A 264 -4.98 22.73 -1.11
CA ASP A 264 -4.36 23.50 0.00
C ASP A 264 -5.38 24.22 0.88
N GLN A 265 -6.53 24.59 0.32
CA GLN A 265 -7.61 25.28 1.04
C GLN A 265 -8.47 24.35 1.90
N LEU A 266 -8.30 23.02 1.78
CA LEU A 266 -9.05 22.07 2.59
C LEU A 266 -8.66 22.21 4.07
N SER A 267 -9.68 22.31 4.92
CA SER A 267 -9.53 22.41 6.37
C SER A 267 -10.50 21.47 7.06
N ALA A 268 -10.01 20.71 8.05
CA ALA A 268 -10.84 19.81 8.84
C ALA A 268 -11.71 20.60 9.84
N GLY A 269 -13.01 20.30 9.91
CA GLY A 269 -13.97 20.89 10.82
C GLY A 269 -15.41 20.40 10.60
N GLY A 270 -16.25 20.56 11.61
CA GLY A 270 -17.66 20.16 11.57
C GLY A 270 -17.92 18.67 11.86
N SER A 271 -19.20 18.33 11.97
CA SER A 271 -19.69 16.95 12.09
C SER A 271 -19.70 16.26 10.73
N THR A 272 -19.83 14.93 10.66
CA THR A 272 -19.89 14.21 9.37
C THR A 272 -21.32 14.16 8.83
N ALA A 273 -21.51 14.28 7.50
CA ALA A 273 -22.76 14.06 6.76
C ALA A 273 -22.41 13.40 5.42
N GLY A 274 -22.05 12.11 5.46
CA GLY A 274 -21.47 11.36 4.34
C GLY A 274 -22.41 11.17 3.15
N GLU A 275 -23.72 11.07 3.36
CA GLU A 275 -24.69 10.79 2.28
C GLU A 275 -24.69 11.84 1.18
N SER A 276 -24.77 13.12 1.57
CA SER A 276 -24.89 14.22 0.63
C SER A 276 -23.63 14.35 -0.25
N GLY A 277 -22.47 13.96 0.30
CA GLY A 277 -21.18 14.03 -0.36
C GLY A 277 -21.06 13.05 -1.52
N ILE A 278 -21.47 11.80 -1.29
CA ILE A 278 -21.45 10.76 -2.33
C ILE A 278 -22.39 11.12 -3.47
N GLN A 279 -23.60 11.58 -3.17
CA GLN A 279 -24.56 11.98 -4.21
C GLN A 279 -24.02 13.15 -5.05
N LEU A 280 -23.46 14.17 -4.40
CA LEU A 280 -22.85 15.32 -5.07
C LEU A 280 -21.64 14.92 -5.92
N ALA A 281 -20.80 14.00 -5.43
CA ALA A 281 -19.68 13.47 -6.20
C ALA A 281 -20.15 12.72 -7.46
N TYR A 282 -21.19 11.89 -7.36
CA TYR A 282 -21.77 11.23 -8.54
C TYR A 282 -22.42 12.22 -9.50
N GLN A 283 -23.04 13.29 -9.01
CA GLN A 283 -23.55 14.36 -9.87
C GLN A 283 -22.39 15.05 -10.61
N GLN A 284 -21.30 15.36 -9.93
CA GLN A 284 -20.12 15.98 -10.56
C GLN A 284 -19.46 15.06 -11.60
N ALA A 285 -19.31 13.77 -11.27
CA ALA A 285 -18.79 12.78 -12.19
C ALA A 285 -19.67 12.61 -13.43
N SER A 286 -21.00 12.58 -13.24
CA SER A 286 -21.96 12.44 -14.34
C SER A 286 -22.05 13.69 -15.21
N LYS A 287 -21.97 14.88 -14.61
CA LYS A 287 -22.00 16.17 -15.33
C LYS A 287 -20.84 16.30 -16.33
N HIS A 288 -19.68 15.72 -16.02
CA HIS A 288 -18.47 15.80 -16.84
C HIS A 288 -18.02 14.43 -17.35
N LEU A 289 -18.97 13.51 -17.54
CA LEU A 289 -18.70 12.16 -17.99
C LEU A 289 -17.92 12.18 -19.31
N ILE A 290 -16.83 11.43 -19.38
CA ILE A 290 -16.06 11.20 -20.60
C ILE A 290 -16.48 9.83 -21.16
N GLU A 291 -17.18 9.82 -22.29
CA GLU A 291 -17.55 8.58 -22.97
C GLU A 291 -16.30 7.82 -23.45
N GLY A 292 -16.22 6.52 -23.15
CA GLY A 292 -15.02 5.70 -23.38
C GLY A 292 -13.80 6.07 -22.52
N GLY A 293 -13.93 7.05 -21.62
CA GLY A 293 -12.89 7.49 -20.69
C GLY A 293 -12.94 6.80 -19.33
N ILE A 294 -11.97 7.11 -18.49
CA ILE A 294 -11.93 6.67 -17.10
C ILE A 294 -12.75 7.66 -16.27
N ASN A 295 -13.91 7.25 -15.74
CA ASN A 295 -14.69 8.09 -14.84
C ASN A 295 -14.66 7.47 -13.43
N ARG A 296 -14.05 8.19 -12.48
CA ARG A 296 -13.80 7.64 -11.15
C ARG A 296 -13.92 8.68 -10.05
N ILE A 297 -14.63 8.30 -8.98
CA ILE A 297 -14.64 9.01 -7.71
C ILE A 297 -13.58 8.38 -6.82
N LEU A 298 -12.69 9.21 -6.26
CA LEU A 298 -11.72 8.84 -5.24
C LEU A 298 -12.21 9.41 -3.90
N LEU A 299 -12.80 8.55 -3.08
CA LEU A 299 -13.28 8.89 -1.75
C LEU A 299 -12.14 8.74 -0.75
N ALA A 300 -11.73 9.83 -0.09
CA ALA A 300 -10.76 9.84 0.99
C ALA A 300 -11.46 10.13 2.33
N THR A 301 -11.41 9.19 3.27
CA THR A 301 -12.13 9.25 4.55
C THR A 301 -11.38 8.47 5.64
N ASP A 302 -11.71 8.69 6.90
CA ASP A 302 -11.26 7.85 8.01
C ASP A 302 -12.25 6.74 8.41
N GLY A 303 -13.29 6.52 7.60
CA GLY A 303 -14.23 5.40 7.78
C GLY A 303 -15.46 5.73 8.63
N ASP A 304 -15.62 6.96 9.13
CA ASP A 304 -16.81 7.36 9.88
C ASP A 304 -17.94 7.84 8.95
N PHE A 305 -18.48 6.94 8.12
CA PHE A 305 -19.59 7.25 7.21
C PHE A 305 -20.98 7.32 7.87
N ASN A 306 -21.05 7.31 9.20
CA ASN A 306 -22.25 7.01 9.99
C ASN A 306 -23.36 8.07 9.97
N VAL A 307 -23.39 8.99 9.01
CA VAL A 307 -24.37 10.07 8.98
C VAL A 307 -24.98 10.19 7.58
N GLY A 308 -26.19 9.64 7.43
CA GLY A 308 -27.08 9.83 6.28
C GLY A 308 -27.57 8.54 5.62
N ILE A 309 -26.70 7.73 5.00
CA ILE A 309 -27.11 6.42 4.45
C ILE A 309 -26.71 5.34 5.44
N SER A 310 -27.66 4.98 6.31
CA SER A 310 -27.50 3.87 7.25
C SER A 310 -27.54 2.55 6.47
N ASP A 311 -26.39 2.10 5.96
CA ASP A 311 -25.95 0.70 5.79
C ASP A 311 -24.80 0.64 4.75
N PHE A 312 -23.67 0.05 5.12
CA PHE A 312 -22.53 -0.20 4.24
C PHE A 312 -22.95 -0.97 2.98
N ASP A 313 -23.96 -1.84 3.08
CA ASP A 313 -24.48 -2.58 1.93
C ASP A 313 -25.27 -1.70 0.96
N SER A 314 -25.95 -0.66 1.45
CA SER A 314 -26.59 0.34 0.58
C SER A 314 -25.56 1.13 -0.23
N LEU A 315 -24.41 1.47 0.37
CA LEU A 315 -23.31 2.11 -0.35
C LEU A 315 -22.71 1.19 -1.43
N LYS A 316 -22.49 -0.10 -1.11
CA LYS A 316 -22.04 -1.09 -2.10
C LYS A 316 -23.02 -1.20 -3.25
N GLN A 317 -24.32 -1.27 -2.97
CA GLN A 317 -25.36 -1.37 -3.99
C GLN A 317 -25.38 -0.12 -4.88
N LEU A 318 -25.34 1.07 -4.27
CA LEU A 318 -25.23 2.33 -5.01
C LEU A 318 -24.00 2.35 -5.92
N ALA A 319 -22.83 1.96 -5.41
CA ALA A 319 -21.60 1.91 -6.20
C ALA A 319 -21.70 0.89 -7.35
N ALA A 320 -22.31 -0.28 -7.11
CA ALA A 320 -22.53 -1.29 -8.14
C ALA A 320 -23.47 -0.79 -9.24
N ASP A 321 -24.53 -0.07 -8.88
CA ASP A 321 -25.48 0.50 -9.84
C ASP A 321 -24.88 1.67 -10.63
N LYS A 322 -24.13 2.56 -9.97
CA LYS A 322 -23.44 3.68 -10.64
C LYS A 322 -22.29 3.21 -11.53
N ARG A 323 -21.65 2.09 -11.21
CA ARG A 323 -20.67 1.46 -12.11
C ARG A 323 -21.27 1.11 -13.47
N LYS A 324 -22.57 0.72 -13.52
CA LYS A 324 -23.29 0.46 -14.79
C LYS A 324 -23.47 1.71 -15.63
N THR A 325 -23.43 2.90 -15.03
CA THR A 325 -23.48 4.19 -15.73
C THR A 325 -22.09 4.70 -16.11
N GLY A 326 -21.05 3.88 -15.97
CA GLY A 326 -19.67 4.22 -16.34
C GLY A 326 -18.85 4.94 -15.28
N VAL A 327 -19.40 5.21 -14.09
CA VAL A 327 -18.69 5.88 -12.98
C VAL A 327 -18.34 4.89 -11.89
N SER A 328 -17.04 4.74 -11.61
CA SER A 328 -16.53 3.85 -10.56
C SER A 328 -16.18 4.60 -9.28
N LEU A 329 -16.21 3.92 -8.13
CA LEU A 329 -15.82 4.46 -6.83
C LEU A 329 -14.60 3.69 -6.30
N THR A 330 -13.60 4.41 -5.80
CA THR A 330 -12.47 3.88 -5.04
C THR A 330 -12.43 4.59 -3.70
N THR A 331 -12.32 3.82 -2.62
CA THR A 331 -12.21 4.33 -1.25
C THR A 331 -10.76 4.26 -0.78
N LEU A 332 -10.30 5.32 -0.15
CA LEU A 332 -8.96 5.50 0.41
C LEU A 332 -9.13 5.83 1.89
N GLY A 333 -8.56 5.02 2.77
CA GLY A 333 -8.62 5.16 4.22
C GLY A 333 -7.47 4.45 4.90
#